data_AF-A0A8J7W4I3-F1
#
_entry.id   AF-A0A8J7W4I3-F1
#
_cell.length_a   1.000
_cell.length_b   1.000
_cell.length_c   1.000
_cell.angle_alpha   90.00
_cell.angle_beta   90.00
_cell.angle_gamma   90.00
#
_symmetry.space_group_name_H-M   'P 1'
#
loop_
_entity.id
_entity.type
_entity.pdbx_description
1 polymer ?
#
loop_
_entity_poly.entity_id
_entity_poly.type
_entity_poly.pdbx_seq_one_letter_code
_entity_poly.pdbx_strand_id
1 'polypeptide(L)'
;MSFKELLKLMIRDFFVITAGIVISVAIFCSAFYPEELFPVEFFWNIISLGIMSSLPHFIFYSEKELNKRQMLTRQVIHFSIILLILFTVGYSWGWIATGNILQPVVFFLLVTAVYLGVKVLAFQNDRKMADLLNRKLGEFHNLSGQSMDKERKE
;
A
#
# COMPACT_ATOMS: atom_id res chain seq x y z
N MET A 1 11.77 6.22 -13.77
CA MET A 1 12.50 5.71 -12.58
C MET A 1 13.48 4.63 -13.00
N SER A 2 14.61 4.48 -12.30
CA SER A 2 15.52 3.33 -12.51
C SER A 2 14.92 2.05 -11.93
N PHE A 3 15.21 0.89 -12.54
CA PHE A 3 14.73 -0.43 -12.08
C PHE A 3 15.04 -0.69 -10.61
N LYS A 4 16.20 -0.23 -10.13
CA LYS A 4 16.62 -0.39 -8.72
C LYS A 4 15.72 0.36 -7.74
N GLU A 5 15.26 1.55 -8.12
CA GLU A 5 14.33 2.36 -7.30
C GLU A 5 12.94 1.74 -7.30
N LEU A 6 12.47 1.24 -8.45
CA LEU A 6 11.22 0.50 -8.54
C LEU A 6 11.23 -0.74 -7.65
N LEU A 7 12.29 -1.55 -7.73
CA LEU A 7 12.46 -2.75 -6.90
C LEU A 7 12.45 -2.42 -5.40
N LYS A 8 13.14 -1.35 -5.01
CA LYS A 8 13.20 -0.92 -3.61
C LYS A 8 11.85 -0.48 -3.06
N LEU A 9 11.07 0.25 -3.86
CA LEU A 9 9.70 0.65 -3.53
C LEU A 9 8.81 -0.60 -3.40
N MET A 10 8.90 -1.53 -4.34
CA MET A 10 8.13 -2.77 -4.34
C MET A 10 8.40 -3.64 -3.10
N ILE A 11 9.68 -3.85 -2.77
CA ILE A 11 10.07 -4.64 -1.59
C ILE A 11 9.52 -3.99 -0.32
N ARG A 12 9.68 -2.67 -0.18
CA ARG A 12 9.17 -1.96 0.99
C ARG A 12 7.66 -2.08 1.10
N ASP A 13 6.93 -1.82 0.03
CA ASP A 13 5.47 -1.82 0.04
C ASP A 13 4.94 -3.24 0.32
N PHE A 14 5.58 -4.27 -0.22
CA PHE A 14 5.31 -5.67 0.12
C PHE A 14 5.47 -5.95 1.62
N PHE A 15 6.58 -5.54 2.24
CA PHE A 15 6.81 -5.74 3.67
C PHE A 15 5.79 -4.99 4.53
N VAL A 16 5.44 -3.76 4.15
CA VAL A 16 4.46 -2.93 4.87
C VAL A 16 3.06 -3.56 4.78
N ILE A 17 2.63 -3.98 3.58
CA ILE A 17 1.34 -4.63 3.35
C ILE A 17 1.28 -5.95 4.15
N THR A 18 2.32 -6.78 4.02
CA THR A 18 2.40 -8.06 4.71
C THR A 18 2.37 -7.89 6.23
N ALA A 19 3.13 -6.95 6.79
CA ALA A 19 3.11 -6.65 8.22
C ALA A 19 1.71 -6.19 8.68
N GLY A 20 1.05 -5.32 7.91
CA GLY A 20 -0.31 -4.87 8.20
C GLY A 20 -1.33 -6.00 8.19
N ILE A 21 -1.24 -6.92 7.22
CA ILE A 21 -2.09 -8.11 7.15
C ILE A 21 -1.84 -9.02 8.36
N VAL A 22 -0.58 -9.31 8.69
CA VAL A 22 -0.23 -10.17 9.83
C VAL A 22 -0.76 -9.61 11.14
N ILE A 23 -0.59 -8.30 11.38
CA ILE A 23 -1.14 -7.62 12.57
C ILE A 23 -2.68 -7.73 12.59
N SER A 24 -3.32 -7.50 11.44
CA SER A 24 -4.78 -7.56 11.34
C SER A 24 -5.32 -8.97 11.62
N VAL A 25 -4.66 -9.99 11.06
CA VAL A 25 -5.02 -11.38 11.32
C VAL A 25 -4.79 -11.73 12.79
N ALA A 26 -3.68 -11.30 13.40
CA ALA A 26 -3.43 -11.50 14.82
C ALA A 26 -4.52 -10.87 15.71
N ILE A 27 -4.96 -9.65 15.40
CA ILE A 27 -6.07 -8.98 16.10
C ILE A 27 -7.38 -9.75 15.90
N PHE A 28 -7.68 -10.17 14.66
CA PHE A 28 -8.90 -10.91 14.34
C PHE A 28 -8.96 -12.26 15.07
N CYS A 29 -7.87 -13.04 15.00
CA CYS A 29 -7.78 -14.34 15.67
C CYS A 29 -7.84 -14.17 17.19
N SER A 30 -7.15 -13.18 17.76
CA SER A 30 -7.20 -12.92 19.20
C SER A 30 -8.61 -12.52 19.69
N ALA A 31 -9.43 -11.91 18.82
CA ALA A 31 -10.78 -11.46 19.18
C ALA A 31 -11.84 -12.56 19.04
N PHE A 32 -11.72 -13.45 18.04
CA PHE A 32 -12.76 -14.44 17.71
C PHE A 32 -12.35 -15.89 17.94
N TYR A 33 -11.06 -16.20 17.91
CA TYR A 33 -10.51 -17.55 17.97
C TYR A 33 -9.31 -17.64 18.95
N PRO A 34 -9.46 -17.22 20.22
CA PRO A 34 -8.33 -17.10 21.15
C PRO A 34 -7.67 -18.43 21.53
N GLU A 35 -8.40 -19.55 21.43
CA GLU A 35 -7.91 -20.88 21.81
C GLU A 35 -7.73 -21.86 20.63
N GLU A 36 -7.91 -21.39 19.39
CA GLU A 36 -7.74 -22.26 18.22
C GLU A 36 -6.28 -22.35 17.76
N LEU A 37 -5.88 -23.57 17.41
CA LEU A 37 -4.59 -23.87 16.79
C LEU A 37 -4.73 -23.75 15.27
N PHE A 38 -4.06 -22.78 14.67
CA PHE A 38 -4.07 -22.59 13.22
C PHE A 38 -3.10 -23.54 12.52
N PRO A 39 -3.53 -24.25 11.46
CA PRO A 39 -2.65 -25.10 10.67
C PRO A 39 -1.61 -24.25 9.91
N VAL A 40 -0.47 -24.85 9.57
CA VAL A 40 0.62 -24.16 8.82
C VAL A 40 0.13 -23.57 7.49
N GLU A 41 -0.85 -24.22 6.84
CA GLU A 41 -1.48 -23.75 5.61
C GLU A 41 -2.12 -22.36 5.74
N PHE A 42 -2.64 -22.00 6.92
CA PHE A 42 -3.21 -20.68 7.19
C PHE A 42 -2.18 -19.58 7.00
N PHE A 43 -0.95 -19.79 7.47
CA PHE A 43 0.14 -18.83 7.33
C PHE A 43 0.59 -18.67 5.88
N TRP A 44 0.63 -19.78 5.12
CA TRP A 44 0.90 -19.71 3.68
C TRP A 44 -0.17 -18.93 2.92
N ASN A 45 -1.45 -19.12 3.27
CA ASN A 45 -2.54 -18.36 2.68
C ASN A 45 -2.41 -16.85 2.94
N ILE A 46 -1.97 -16.44 4.14
CA ILE A 46 -1.70 -15.03 4.48
C ILE A 46 -0.58 -14.46 3.60
N ILE A 47 0.50 -15.21 3.39
CA ILE A 47 1.62 -14.78 2.54
C ILE A 47 1.14 -14.65 1.09
N SER A 48 0.38 -15.62 0.57
CA SER A 48 -0.20 -15.57 -0.77
C SER A 48 -1.16 -14.39 -0.95
N LEU A 49 -1.96 -14.07 0.08
CA LEU A 49 -2.82 -12.89 0.12
C LEU A 49 -2.02 -11.58 0.12
N GLY A 50 -0.90 -11.52 0.84
CA GLY A 50 0.03 -10.40 0.80
C GLY A 50 0.58 -10.14 -0.62
N ILE A 51 0.95 -11.22 -1.32
CA ILE A 51 1.42 -11.14 -2.71
C ILE A 51 0.28 -10.68 -3.64
N MET A 52 -0.91 -11.29 -3.53
CA MET A 52 -2.08 -10.94 -4.36
C MET A 52 -2.57 -9.51 -4.13
N SER A 53 -2.52 -9.00 -2.89
CA SER A 53 -2.93 -7.63 -2.55
C SER A 53 -1.90 -6.57 -2.96
N SER A 54 -0.63 -6.96 -3.14
CA SER A 54 0.43 -6.08 -3.67
C SER A 54 0.36 -5.92 -5.20
N LEU A 55 -0.21 -6.88 -5.93
CA LEU A 55 -0.31 -6.84 -7.40
C LEU A 55 -1.17 -5.69 -7.95
N PRO A 56 -2.32 -5.33 -7.36
CA PRO A 56 -3.13 -4.20 -7.81
C PRO A 56 -2.41 -2.84 -7.75
N HIS A 57 -1.47 -2.65 -6.80
CA HIS A 57 -0.65 -1.44 -6.73
C HIS A 57 0.19 -1.23 -8.00
N PHE A 58 0.60 -2.32 -8.66
CA PHE A 58 1.33 -2.33 -9.91
C PHE A 58 0.46 -1.91 -11.10
N ILE A 59 -0.76 -2.45 -11.20
CA ILE A 59 -1.71 -2.13 -12.29
C ILE A 59 -2.20 -0.67 -12.19
N PHE A 60 -2.26 -0.13 -10.97
CA PHE A 60 -2.77 1.22 -10.75
C PHE A 60 -1.72 2.34 -10.74
N TYR A 61 -0.43 2.02 -10.87
CA TYR A 61 0.63 3.01 -11.09
C TYR A 61 0.58 3.56 -12.52
N SER A 62 -0.39 4.43 -12.80
CA SER A 62 -0.50 5.12 -14.09
C SER A 62 -0.08 6.57 -13.90
N GLU A 63 1.01 6.94 -14.58
CA GLU A 63 1.72 8.24 -14.59
C GLU A 63 0.89 9.45 -15.07
N LYS A 64 -0.44 9.34 -15.21
CA LYS A 64 -1.24 10.45 -15.72
C LYS A 64 -1.58 11.45 -14.63
N GLU A 65 -1.09 12.68 -14.78
CA GLU A 65 -1.58 13.87 -14.08
C GLU A 65 -3.09 13.98 -14.27
N LEU A 66 -3.83 13.47 -13.28
CA LEU A 66 -5.28 13.46 -13.32
C LEU A 66 -5.82 14.24 -12.13
N ASN A 67 -6.88 14.97 -12.41
CA ASN A 67 -7.59 15.84 -11.48
C ASN A 67 -7.89 15.11 -10.15
N LYS A 68 -7.75 15.80 -9.01
CA LYS A 68 -7.84 15.25 -7.63
C LYS A 68 -9.07 14.34 -7.41
N ARG A 69 -10.19 14.64 -8.08
CA ARG A 69 -11.45 13.86 -8.01
C ARG A 69 -11.36 12.51 -8.74
N GLN A 70 -10.67 12.45 -9.89
CA GLN A 70 -10.50 11.21 -10.65
C GLN A 70 -9.56 10.22 -9.96
N MET A 71 -8.53 10.72 -9.26
CA MET A 71 -7.68 9.88 -8.41
C MET A 71 -8.47 9.23 -7.27
N LEU A 72 -9.37 9.98 -6.63
CA LEU A 72 -10.20 9.46 -5.54
C LEU A 72 -11.14 8.35 -6.04
N THR A 73 -11.86 8.56 -7.14
CA THR A 73 -12.79 7.56 -7.70
C THR A 73 -12.08 6.26 -8.06
N ARG A 74 -10.91 6.36 -8.71
CA ARG A 74 -10.10 5.21 -9.08
C ARG A 74 -9.65 4.42 -7.85
N GLN A 75 -9.34 5.13 -6.77
CA GLN A 75 -8.93 4.51 -5.52
C GLN A 75 -10.07 3.81 -4.79
N VAL A 76 -11.28 4.38 -4.82
CA VAL A 76 -12.48 3.74 -4.29
C VAL A 76 -12.82 2.46 -5.06
N ILE A 77 -12.73 2.48 -6.40
CA ILE A 77 -12.95 1.28 -7.22
C ILE A 77 -11.92 0.20 -6.88
N HIS A 78 -10.64 0.58 -6.81
CA HIS A 78 -9.57 -0.34 -6.45
C HIS A 78 -9.77 -0.96 -5.07
N PHE A 79 -10.10 -0.15 -4.07
CA PHE A 79 -10.41 -0.63 -2.73
C PHE A 79 -11.60 -1.60 -2.75
N SER A 80 -12.65 -1.28 -3.49
CA SER A 80 -13.85 -2.13 -3.59
C SER A 80 -13.53 -3.49 -4.22
N ILE A 81 -12.67 -3.52 -5.25
CA ILE A 81 -12.21 -4.78 -5.88
C ILE A 81 -11.41 -5.63 -4.89
N ILE A 82 -10.45 -5.03 -4.19
CA ILE A 82 -9.66 -5.73 -3.17
C ILE A 82 -10.58 -6.27 -2.07
N LEU A 83 -11.51 -5.44 -1.59
CA LEU A 83 -12.46 -5.83 -0.56
C LEU A 83 -13.29 -7.04 -0.99
N LEU A 84 -13.83 -7.04 -2.22
CA LEU A 84 -14.59 -8.16 -2.78
C LEU A 84 -13.76 -9.43 -2.89
N ILE A 85 -12.51 -9.33 -3.36
CA ILE A 85 -11.60 -10.48 -3.45
C ILE A 85 -11.35 -11.05 -2.05
N LEU A 86 -11.00 -10.20 -1.08
CA LEU A 86 -10.72 -10.61 0.31
C LEU A 86 -11.94 -11.22 0.99
N PHE A 87 -13.13 -10.69 0.75
CA PHE A 87 -14.38 -11.26 1.26
C PHE A 87 -14.68 -12.62 0.62
N THR A 88 -14.52 -12.74 -0.70
CA THR A 88 -14.78 -14.00 -1.42
C THR A 88 -13.83 -15.10 -0.94
N VAL A 89 -12.55 -14.75 -0.78
CA VAL A 89 -11.50 -15.59 -0.20
C VAL A 89 -11.84 -15.96 1.25
N GLY A 90 -12.13 -14.98 2.10
CA GLY A 90 -12.46 -15.21 3.51
C GLY A 90 -13.67 -16.13 3.71
N TYR A 91 -14.70 -16.00 2.87
CA TYR A 91 -15.85 -16.91 2.87
C TYR A 91 -15.49 -18.29 2.32
N SER A 92 -14.73 -18.38 1.22
CA SER A 92 -14.36 -19.66 0.61
C SER A 92 -13.47 -20.52 1.52
N TRP A 93 -12.63 -19.89 2.34
CA TRP A 93 -11.77 -20.56 3.32
C TRP A 93 -12.44 -20.75 4.69
N GLY A 94 -13.68 -20.29 4.87
CA GLY A 94 -14.42 -20.44 6.12
C GLY A 94 -13.92 -19.57 7.28
N TRP A 95 -13.16 -18.51 7.01
CA TRP A 95 -12.64 -17.59 8.04
C TRP A 95 -13.72 -16.72 8.66
N ILE A 96 -14.82 -16.51 7.94
CA ILE A 96 -15.96 -15.70 8.36
C ILE A 96 -17.15 -16.63 8.55
N ALA A 97 -17.59 -16.82 9.79
CA ALA A 97 -18.78 -17.60 10.08
C ALA A 97 -20.02 -16.83 9.60
N THR A 98 -20.88 -17.51 8.84
CA THR A 98 -22.12 -16.96 8.27
C THR A 98 -23.19 -16.63 9.31
N GLY A 99 -23.03 -17.10 10.56
CA GLY A 99 -23.98 -16.90 11.65
C GLY A 99 -23.77 -15.64 12.50
N ASN A 100 -22.65 -14.91 12.34
CA ASN A 100 -22.33 -13.79 13.21
C ASN A 100 -21.93 -12.54 12.40
N ILE A 101 -22.80 -11.51 12.41
CA ILE A 101 -22.62 -10.26 11.65
C ILE A 101 -21.40 -9.47 12.14
N LEU A 102 -20.94 -9.69 13.37
CA LEU A 102 -19.80 -8.98 13.95
C LEU A 102 -18.47 -9.33 13.25
N GLN A 103 -18.26 -10.59 12.87
CA GLN A 103 -17.03 -11.05 12.21
C GLN A 103 -16.75 -10.35 10.86
N PRO A 104 -17.68 -10.32 9.88
CA PRO A 104 -17.45 -9.62 8.62
C PRO A 104 -17.28 -8.11 8.80
N VAL A 105 -17.93 -7.50 9.81
CA VAL A 105 -17.76 -6.07 10.11
C VAL A 105 -16.36 -5.77 10.64
N VAL A 106 -15.85 -6.56 11.58
CA VAL A 106 -14.49 -6.39 12.10
C VAL A 106 -13.46 -6.67 11.01
N PHE A 107 -13.68 -7.71 10.19
CA PHE A 107 -12.83 -8.00 9.03
C PHE A 107 -12.78 -6.82 8.05
N PHE A 108 -13.94 -6.25 7.70
CA PHE A 108 -14.03 -5.05 6.86
C PHE A 108 -13.24 -3.86 7.45
N LEU A 109 -13.38 -3.61 8.75
CA LEU A 109 -12.66 -2.52 9.43
C LEU A 109 -11.14 -2.72 9.39
N LEU A 110 -10.66 -3.95 9.65
CA LEU A 110 -9.23 -4.27 9.60
C LEU A 110 -8.65 -4.10 8.19
N VAL A 111 -9.34 -4.62 7.17
CA VAL A 111 -8.93 -4.45 5.77
C VAL A 111 -8.88 -2.97 5.38
N THR A 112 -9.88 -2.19 5.80
CA THR A 112 -9.93 -0.74 5.58
C THR A 112 -8.75 -0.04 6.27
N ALA A 113 -8.44 -0.40 7.52
CA ALA A 113 -7.33 0.17 8.28
C ALA A 113 -5.97 -0.11 7.62
N VAL A 114 -5.73 -1.34 7.17
CA VAL A 114 -4.50 -1.69 6.44
C VAL A 114 -4.40 -0.89 5.14
N TYR A 115 -5.49 -0.81 4.37
CA TYR A 115 -5.50 -0.07 3.12
C TYR A 115 -5.21 1.42 3.31
N LEU A 116 -5.82 2.05 4.31
CA LEU A 116 -5.55 3.44 4.67
C LEU A 116 -4.11 3.64 5.15
N GLY A 117 -3.60 2.72 5.99
CA GLY A 117 -2.22 2.76 6.47
C GLY A 117 -1.19 2.73 5.33
N VAL A 118 -1.36 1.79 4.40
CA VAL A 118 -0.52 1.68 3.19
C VAL A 118 -0.60 2.96 2.36
N LYS A 119 -1.81 3.50 2.14
CA LYS A 119 -2.01 4.75 1.39
C LYS A 119 -1.34 5.95 2.05
N VAL A 120 -1.43 6.08 3.38
CA VAL A 120 -0.78 7.15 4.14
C VAL A 120 0.73 7.04 4.04
N LEU A 121 1.29 5.85 4.15
CA LEU A 121 2.74 5.61 4.02
C LEU A 121 3.23 5.92 2.60
N ALA A 122 2.49 5.50 1.57
CA ALA A 122 2.77 5.86 0.19
C ALA A 122 2.76 7.38 -0.01
N PHE A 123 1.73 8.07 0.49
CA PHE A 123 1.61 9.53 0.38
C PHE A 123 2.76 10.27 1.08
N GLN A 124 3.18 9.82 2.27
CA GLN A 124 4.32 10.39 2.96
C GLN A 124 5.62 10.21 2.17
N ASN A 125 5.79 9.05 1.54
CA ASN A 125 6.95 8.77 0.70
C ASN A 125 6.99 9.67 -0.55
N ASP A 126 5.83 9.84 -1.21
CA ASP A 126 5.72 10.70 -2.39
C ASP A 126 6.01 12.17 -2.05
N ARG A 127 5.56 12.65 -0.88
CA ARG A 127 5.93 13.99 -0.40
C ARG A 127 7.44 14.14 -0.19
N LYS A 128 8.09 13.16 0.46
CA LYS A 128 9.55 13.18 0.66
C LYS A 128 10.31 13.19 -0.67
N MET A 129 9.82 12.45 -1.65
CA MET A 129 10.41 12.41 -3.00
C MET A 129 10.25 13.76 -3.72
N ALA A 130 9.08 14.40 -3.62
CA ALA A 130 8.82 15.71 -4.22
C ALA A 130 9.69 16.81 -3.60
N ASP A 131 9.86 16.81 -2.28
CA ASP A 131 10.72 17.76 -1.58
C ASP A 131 12.20 17.58 -1.97
N LEU A 132 12.65 16.34 -2.17
CA LEU A 132 14.00 16.02 -2.66
C LEU A 132 14.22 16.57 -4.08
N LEU A 133 13.24 16.39 -4.97
CA LEU A 133 13.29 16.89 -6.34
C LEU A 133 13.35 18.42 -6.38
N ASN A 134 12.50 19.10 -5.60
CA ASN A 134 12.51 20.56 -5.51
C ASN A 134 13.85 21.10 -5.00
N ARG A 135 14.46 20.45 -3.99
CA ARG A 135 15.81 20.81 -3.52
C ARG A 135 16.87 20.67 -4.61
N LYS A 136 16.88 19.53 -5.32
CA LYS A 136 17.87 19.29 -6.39
C LYS A 136 17.71 20.27 -7.56
N LEU A 137 16.47 20.63 -7.92
CA LEU A 137 16.19 21.64 -8.94
C LEU A 137 16.73 23.03 -8.53
N GLY A 138 16.56 23.43 -7.27
CA GLY A 138 17.11 24.68 -6.75
C GLY A 138 18.65 24.71 -6.72
N GLU A 139 19.29 23.60 -6.32
CA GLU A 139 20.75 23.47 -6.34
C GLU A 139 21.31 23.56 -7.77
N PHE A 140 20.67 22.93 -8.76
CA PHE A 140 21.07 23.03 -10.17
C PHE A 140 20.97 24.46 -10.73
N HIS A 141 19.90 25.20 -10.38
CA HIS A 141 19.71 26.56 -10.86
C HIS A 141 20.73 27.55 -10.26
N ASN A 142 21.11 27.35 -9.00
CA ASN A 142 22.14 28.15 -8.34
C ASN A 142 23.54 27.84 -8.89
N LEU A 143 23.83 26.57 -9.20
CA LEU A 143 25.09 26.15 -9.82
C LEU A 143 25.25 26.70 -11.25
N SER A 144 24.19 26.65 -12.06
CA SER A 144 24.22 27.21 -13.42
C SER A 144 24.31 28.75 -13.41
N GLY A 145 23.68 29.42 -12.44
CA GLY A 145 23.83 30.87 -12.25
C GLY A 145 25.28 31.26 -11.87
N GLN A 146 25.93 30.48 -11.00
CA GLN A 146 27.31 30.73 -10.59
C GLN A 146 28.32 30.48 -11.71
N SER A 147 28.12 29.47 -12.57
CA SER A 147 29.02 29.23 -13.71
C SER A 147 28.96 30.37 -14.73
N MET A 148 27.76 30.89 -15.01
CA MET A 148 27.56 32.01 -15.93
C MET A 148 28.14 33.33 -15.40
N ASP A 149 28.06 33.58 -14.09
CA ASP A 149 28.62 34.79 -13.47
C ASP A 149 30.15 34.74 -13.35
N LYS A 150 30.74 33.54 -13.37
CA LYS A 150 32.19 33.31 -13.37
C LYS A 150 32.80 33.52 -14.76
N GLU A 151 32.16 33.01 -15.81
CA GLU A 151 32.56 33.28 -17.21
C GLU A 151 32.44 34.76 -17.62
N ARG A 152 31.58 35.54 -16.95
CA ARG A 152 31.39 36.97 -17.26
C ARG A 152 32.45 37.89 -16.64
N LYS A 153 33.24 37.38 -15.68
CA LYS A 153 34.26 38.15 -14.94
C LYS A 153 35.69 37.81 -15.38
N GLU A 154 35.86 36.81 -16.24
CA GLU A 154 37.10 36.48 -16.94
C GLU A 154 37.11 37.14 -18.33
#